data_AF-A0A8C8XQU2-F1
#
_entry.id   AF-A0A8C8XQU2-F1
#
_cell.length_a   1.000
_cell.length_b   1.000
_cell.length_c   1.000
_cell.angle_alpha   90.00
_cell.angle_beta   90.00
_cell.angle_gamma   90.00
#
_symmetry.space_group_name_H-M   'P 1'
#
loop_
_entity.id
_entity.type
_entity.pdbx_description
1 polymer ?
#
loop_
_entity_poly.entity_id
_entity_poly.type
_entity_poly.pdbx_seq_one_letter_code
_entity_poly.pdbx_strand_id
1 'polypeptide(L)'
;MQWAVGRRWVWAALLLAAAAVLAQVVWLWLGTQSFVFQHEEIAQLARQYAGLDHELAFSRLIVELRRLHPGHVLPDEELQWVFVNAGGWMGAMCLLHASLSEYVLLFGTALGSGGHSGETVVHGPGEATAVEWGPNTWMVEYGRGVIPSTLAFALADTIFSTQDFLTLFYTLRAYARGLRLELTTYLFGQDP
;
A
#
# COMPACT_ATOMS: atom_id res chain seq x y z
N MET A 1 -6.18 -31.55 -53.83
CA MET A 1 -5.56 -30.48 -53.00
C MET A 1 -6.52 -30.00 -51.91
N GLN A 2 -7.08 -30.89 -51.08
CA GLN A 2 -8.08 -30.52 -50.05
C GLN A 2 -7.47 -30.17 -48.68
N TRP A 3 -6.16 -30.38 -48.50
CA TRP A 3 -5.46 -30.24 -47.21
C TRP A 3 -4.37 -29.15 -47.21
N ALA A 4 -4.25 -28.38 -48.29
CA ALA A 4 -3.21 -27.36 -48.41
C ALA A 4 -3.73 -26.02 -47.85
N VAL A 5 -3.17 -25.55 -46.74
CA VAL A 5 -3.44 -24.22 -46.17
C VAL A 5 -2.36 -23.25 -46.65
N GLY A 6 -2.78 -22.10 -47.19
CA GLY A 6 -1.84 -21.08 -47.66
C GLY A 6 -1.03 -20.46 -46.53
N ARG A 7 0.28 -20.26 -46.74
CA ARG A 7 1.22 -19.72 -45.74
C ARG A 7 0.74 -18.43 -45.06
N ARG A 8 0.10 -17.51 -45.80
CA ARG A 8 -0.45 -16.25 -45.25
C ARG A 8 -1.59 -16.50 -44.25
N TRP A 9 -2.44 -17.47 -44.51
CA TRP A 9 -3.54 -17.86 -43.62
C TRP A 9 -3.03 -18.56 -42.36
N VAL A 10 -1.98 -19.39 -42.49
CA VAL A 10 -1.30 -19.98 -41.32
C VAL A 10 -0.73 -18.89 -40.40
N TRP A 11 -0.01 -17.90 -40.94
CA TRP A 11 0.52 -16.80 -40.13
C TRP A 11 -0.57 -15.97 -39.46
N ALA A 12 -1.64 -15.63 -40.18
CA ALA A 12 -2.76 -14.89 -39.60
C ALA A 12 -3.43 -15.68 -38.45
N ALA A 13 -3.66 -16.99 -38.63
CA ALA A 13 -4.21 -17.85 -37.60
C ALA A 13 -3.28 -17.95 -36.37
N LEU A 14 -1.96 -18.08 -36.58
CA LEU A 14 -0.99 -18.10 -35.48
C LEU A 14 -0.96 -16.79 -34.71
N LEU A 15 -1.01 -15.64 -35.37
CA LEU A 15 -1.06 -14.33 -34.70
C LEU A 15 -2.34 -14.17 -33.88
N LEU A 16 -3.49 -14.56 -34.42
CA LEU A 16 -4.76 -14.52 -33.69
C LEU A 16 -4.76 -15.48 -32.50
N ALA A 17 -4.24 -16.69 -32.67
CA ALA A 17 -4.10 -17.66 -31.58
C ALA A 17 -3.16 -17.12 -30.48
N ALA A 18 -2.02 -16.55 -30.85
CA ALA A 18 -1.09 -15.94 -29.90
C ALA A 18 -1.73 -14.76 -29.14
N ALA A 19 -2.49 -13.90 -29.83
CA ALA A 19 -3.21 -12.80 -29.20
C ALA A 19 -4.29 -13.30 -28.23
N ALA A 20 -5.04 -14.35 -28.59
CA ALA A 20 -6.06 -14.94 -27.73
C ALA A 20 -5.44 -15.59 -26.47
N VAL A 21 -4.35 -16.34 -26.65
CA VAL A 21 -3.60 -16.94 -25.53
C VAL A 21 -3.05 -15.85 -24.61
N LEU A 22 -2.46 -14.80 -25.17
CA LEU A 22 -1.92 -13.69 -24.38
C LEU A 22 -3.01 -12.97 -23.59
N ALA A 23 -4.17 -12.71 -24.19
CA ALA A 23 -5.31 -12.13 -23.49
C ALA A 23 -5.81 -13.03 -22.35
N GLN A 24 -5.85 -14.34 -22.56
CA GLN A 24 -6.25 -15.31 -21.54
C GLN A 24 -5.23 -15.38 -20.40
N VAL A 25 -3.93 -15.36 -20.71
CA VAL A 25 -2.85 -15.34 -19.70
C VAL A 25 -2.90 -14.07 -18.87
N VAL A 26 -3.09 -12.90 -19.49
CA VAL A 26 -3.25 -11.63 -18.76
C VAL A 26 -4.48 -11.66 -17.86
N TRP A 27 -5.61 -12.18 -18.34
CA TRP A 27 -6.82 -12.29 -17.53
C TRP A 27 -6.64 -13.23 -16.34
N LEU A 28 -6.00 -14.38 -16.53
CA LEU A 28 -5.67 -15.31 -15.46
C LEU A 28 -4.70 -14.68 -14.45
N TRP A 29 -3.68 -13.97 -14.93
CA TRP A 29 -2.72 -13.27 -14.08
C TRP A 29 -3.39 -12.18 -13.20
N LEU A 30 -4.39 -11.48 -13.74
CA LEU A 30 -5.23 -10.56 -12.95
C LEU A 30 -6.13 -11.29 -11.94
N GLY A 31 -6.50 -12.55 -12.22
CA GLY A 31 -7.26 -13.40 -11.30
C GLY A 31 -6.41 -14.07 -10.21
N THR A 32 -5.11 -14.24 -10.42
CA THR A 32 -4.18 -14.86 -9.47
C THR A 32 -3.38 -13.84 -8.65
N GLN A 33 -3.90 -12.62 -8.48
CA GLN A 33 -3.25 -11.62 -7.64
C GLN A 33 -3.13 -12.13 -6.21
N SER A 34 -1.89 -12.28 -5.73
CA SER A 34 -1.59 -12.63 -4.36
C SER A 34 -1.30 -11.36 -3.57
N PHE A 35 -1.91 -11.23 -2.39
CA PHE A 35 -1.59 -10.17 -1.44
C PHE A 35 -0.52 -10.65 -0.47
N VAL A 36 0.40 -9.78 -0.08
CA VAL A 36 1.48 -10.07 0.87
C VAL A 36 0.89 -10.35 2.25
N PHE A 37 0.03 -9.46 2.73
CA PHE A 37 -0.61 -9.58 4.03
C PHE A 37 -1.99 -10.22 3.87
N GLN A 38 -2.51 -10.87 4.90
CA GLN A 38 -3.93 -11.24 4.93
C GLN A 38 -4.79 -10.06 5.39
N HIS A 39 -6.08 -10.05 5.02
CA HIS A 39 -6.93 -8.88 5.19
C HIS A 39 -7.08 -8.44 6.66
N GLU A 40 -7.20 -9.41 7.57
CA GLU A 40 -7.35 -9.14 9.01
C GLU A 40 -6.04 -9.21 9.79
N GLU A 41 -4.95 -9.68 9.17
CA GLU A 41 -3.70 -9.98 9.87
C GLU A 41 -3.11 -8.74 10.53
N ILE A 42 -3.08 -7.60 9.82
CA ILE A 42 -2.55 -6.34 10.36
C ILE A 42 -3.37 -5.87 11.56
N ALA A 43 -4.71 -5.96 11.48
CA ALA A 43 -5.60 -5.58 12.56
C ALA A 43 -5.44 -6.51 13.77
N GLN A 44 -5.37 -7.83 13.55
CA GLN A 44 -5.16 -8.83 14.61
C GLN A 44 -3.80 -8.64 15.29
N LEU A 45 -2.75 -8.37 14.52
CA LEU A 45 -1.41 -8.10 15.04
C LEU A 45 -1.38 -6.80 15.86
N ALA A 46 -1.98 -5.72 15.35
CA ALA A 46 -2.05 -4.43 16.06
C ALA A 46 -2.81 -4.52 17.39
N ARG A 47 -3.92 -5.28 17.44
CA ARG A 47 -4.69 -5.48 18.68
C ARG A 47 -3.88 -6.11 19.81
N GLN A 48 -2.91 -6.97 19.50
CA GLN A 48 -2.04 -7.60 20.53
C GLN A 48 -1.17 -6.57 21.26
N TYR A 49 -0.86 -5.44 20.61
CA TYR A 49 0.01 -4.40 21.14
C TYR A 49 -0.72 -3.13 21.58
N ALA A 50 -2.04 -3.03 21.36
CA ALA A 50 -2.84 -1.84 21.65
C ALA A 50 -2.86 -1.39 23.12
N GLY A 51 -2.54 -2.30 24.06
CA GLY A 51 -2.43 -1.97 25.49
C GLY A 51 -1.09 -1.38 25.93
N LEU A 52 -0.11 -1.26 25.02
CA LEU A 52 1.21 -0.67 25.28
C LEU A 52 1.22 0.82 24.94
N ASP A 53 2.24 1.53 25.41
CA ASP A 53 2.54 2.85 24.85
C ASP A 53 2.82 2.74 23.35
N HIS A 54 2.37 3.73 22.58
CA HIS A 54 2.41 3.72 21.12
C HIS A 54 3.82 3.53 20.53
N GLU A 55 4.87 4.10 21.13
CA GLU A 55 6.25 3.90 20.66
C GLU A 55 6.68 2.43 20.83
N LEU A 56 6.36 1.84 21.99
CA LEU A 56 6.67 0.44 22.27
C LEU A 56 5.79 -0.51 21.44
N ALA A 57 4.52 -0.15 21.22
CA ALA A 57 3.60 -0.92 20.39
C ALA A 57 4.10 -0.96 18.93
N PHE A 58 4.47 0.20 18.38
CA PHE A 58 4.98 0.31 17.01
C PHE A 58 6.29 -0.42 16.82
N SER A 59 7.26 -0.28 17.74
CA SER A 59 8.53 -1.01 17.64
C SER A 59 8.34 -2.53 17.65
N ARG A 60 7.50 -3.06 18.55
CA ARG A 60 7.19 -4.50 18.59
C ARG A 60 6.43 -4.98 17.34
N LEU A 61 5.49 -4.17 16.85
CA LEU A 61 4.74 -4.48 15.64
C LEU A 61 5.65 -4.54 14.41
N ILE A 62 6.57 -3.58 14.25
CA ILE A 62 7.53 -3.57 13.14
C ILE A 62 8.42 -4.81 13.19
N VAL A 63 8.91 -5.19 14.37
CA VAL A 63 9.74 -6.40 14.55
C VAL A 63 8.98 -7.66 14.16
N GLU A 64 7.75 -7.83 14.65
CA GLU A 64 6.97 -9.02 14.34
C GLU A 64 6.52 -9.03 12.86
N LEU A 65 6.18 -7.88 12.28
CA LEU A 65 5.81 -7.79 10.87
C LEU A 65 6.99 -8.14 9.95
N ARG A 66 8.22 -7.69 10.28
CA ARG A 66 9.45 -8.09 9.57
C ARG A 66 9.74 -9.58 9.71
N ARG A 67 9.42 -10.18 10.85
CA ARG A 67 9.58 -11.62 11.10
C ARG A 67 8.58 -12.44 10.28
N LEU A 68 7.33 -12.00 10.21
CA LEU A 68 6.26 -12.70 9.49
C LEU A 68 6.38 -12.52 7.97
N HIS A 69 6.82 -11.33 7.52
CA HIS A 69 6.94 -10.97 6.10
C HIS A 69 8.34 -10.40 5.80
N PRO A 70 9.40 -11.22 5.84
CA PRO A 70 10.75 -10.71 5.61
C PRO A 70 10.89 -10.14 4.19
N GLY A 71 11.64 -9.04 4.06
CA GLY A 71 11.82 -8.35 2.78
C GLY A 71 10.63 -7.52 2.29
N HIS A 72 9.51 -7.48 3.03
CA HIS A 72 8.32 -6.69 2.67
C HIS A 72 8.08 -5.47 3.57
N VAL A 73 8.97 -5.22 4.53
CA VAL A 73 8.90 -4.07 5.44
C VAL A 73 10.19 -3.26 5.30
N LEU A 74 10.07 -1.95 5.12
CA LEU A 74 11.19 -1.02 4.98
C LEU A 74 12.16 -1.15 6.16
N PRO A 75 13.48 -1.06 5.91
CA PRO A 75 14.50 -1.14 6.95
C PRO A 75 14.55 0.18 7.76
N ASP A 76 15.16 0.15 8.96
CA ASP A 76 15.11 1.27 9.92
C ASP A 76 15.71 2.57 9.35
N GLU A 77 16.70 2.47 8.45
CA GLU A 77 17.34 3.61 7.81
C GLU A 77 16.40 4.36 6.84
N GLU A 78 15.31 3.71 6.44
CA GLU A 78 14.34 4.24 5.49
C GLU A 78 13.01 4.62 6.12
N LEU A 79 12.76 4.18 7.36
CA LEU A 79 11.61 4.58 8.16
C LEU A 79 11.71 6.07 8.52
N GLN A 80 10.65 6.80 8.22
CA GLN A 80 10.57 8.23 8.46
C GLN A 80 9.13 8.62 8.78
N TRP A 81 8.95 9.47 9.78
CA TRP A 81 7.69 10.18 10.02
C TRP A 81 7.58 11.37 9.07
N VAL A 82 6.48 11.43 8.33
CA VAL A 82 6.17 12.50 7.36
C VAL A 82 4.77 13.02 7.65
N PHE A 83 4.59 14.33 7.61
CA PHE A 83 3.26 14.92 7.78
C PHE A 83 2.34 14.54 6.62
N VAL A 84 1.05 14.43 6.92
CA VAL A 84 -0.01 14.22 5.94
C VAL A 84 -1.04 15.31 6.13
N ASN A 85 -1.32 16.04 5.06
CA ASN A 85 -2.38 17.03 4.98
C ASN A 85 -3.30 16.64 3.82
N ALA A 86 -4.54 16.27 4.14
CA ALA A 86 -5.54 15.87 3.16
C ALA A 86 -6.96 16.00 3.74
N GLY A 87 -7.94 16.31 2.91
CA GLY A 87 -9.35 16.36 3.32
C GLY A 87 -9.66 17.32 4.48
N GLY A 88 -8.83 18.34 4.71
CA GLY A 88 -8.94 19.30 5.80
C GLY A 88 -8.36 18.84 7.15
N TRP A 89 -7.81 17.63 7.24
CA TRP A 89 -7.19 17.10 8.46
C TRP A 89 -5.66 17.01 8.33
N MET A 90 -4.99 16.94 9.49
CA MET A 90 -3.53 16.82 9.57
C MET A 90 -3.12 15.71 10.55
N GLY A 91 -2.18 14.88 10.12
CA GLY A 91 -1.54 13.84 10.93
C GLY A 91 -0.10 13.61 10.50
N ALA A 92 0.51 12.57 11.03
CA ALA A 92 1.81 12.07 10.61
C ALA A 92 1.71 10.59 10.27
N MET A 93 2.46 10.16 9.26
CA MET A 93 2.56 8.76 8.86
C MET A 93 4.00 8.28 8.86
N CYS A 94 4.20 7.00 9.13
CA CYS A 94 5.42 6.27 8.90
C CYS A 94 5.12 5.05 8.02
N LEU A 95 5.57 5.08 6.78
CA LEU A 95 5.31 4.00 5.81
C LEU A 95 6.17 2.78 6.13
N LEU A 96 5.54 1.61 6.27
CA LEU A 96 6.22 0.34 6.53
C LEU A 96 6.34 -0.51 5.27
N HIS A 97 5.26 -0.62 4.50
CA HIS A 97 5.19 -1.36 3.25
C HIS A 97 4.45 -0.54 2.20
N ALA A 98 4.89 -0.61 0.94
CA ALA A 98 4.17 -0.04 -0.18
C ALA A 98 4.45 -0.78 -1.50
N SER A 99 3.38 -1.21 -2.14
CA SER A 99 3.34 -1.74 -3.51
C SER A 99 2.32 -0.98 -4.35
N LEU A 100 2.06 -1.43 -5.58
CA LEU A 100 1.01 -0.85 -6.42
C LEU A 100 -0.41 -1.19 -5.94
N SER A 101 -0.55 -2.25 -5.15
CA SER A 101 -1.83 -2.82 -4.71
C SER A 101 -2.06 -2.78 -3.20
N GLU A 102 -1.01 -2.63 -2.40
CA GLU A 102 -1.05 -2.71 -0.94
C GLU A 102 -0.17 -1.63 -0.30
N TYR A 103 -0.56 -1.14 0.87
CA TYR A 103 0.34 -0.40 1.75
C TYR A 103 0.05 -0.73 3.22
N VAL A 104 1.08 -0.66 4.05
CA VAL A 104 0.98 -0.68 5.52
C VAL A 104 1.71 0.53 6.04
N LEU A 105 1.08 1.31 6.92
CA LEU A 105 1.71 2.46 7.57
C LEU A 105 1.27 2.60 9.02
N LEU A 106 2.10 3.27 9.80
CA LEU A 106 1.72 3.80 11.10
C LEU A 106 1.17 5.21 10.88
N PHE A 107 0.05 5.54 11.52
CA PHE A 107 -0.56 6.87 11.42
C PHE A 107 -0.94 7.39 12.80
N GLY A 108 -0.92 8.71 12.98
CA GLY A 108 -1.53 9.32 14.15
C GLY A 108 -1.38 10.83 14.21
N THR A 109 -1.94 11.41 15.28
CA THR A 109 -1.85 12.83 15.58
C THR A 109 -1.74 13.06 17.09
N ALA A 110 -0.83 13.95 17.48
CA ALA A 110 -0.67 14.36 18.88
C ALA A 110 -1.69 15.43 19.30
N LEU A 111 -2.18 16.24 18.36
CA LEU A 111 -3.01 17.42 18.66
C LEU A 111 -4.52 17.17 18.48
N GLY A 112 -4.90 16.13 17.72
CA GLY A 112 -6.28 15.83 17.33
C GLY A 112 -6.72 16.53 16.03
N SER A 113 -7.69 15.94 15.32
CA SER A 113 -8.30 16.41 14.04
C SER A 113 -9.68 15.71 13.85
N GLY A 114 -10.74 16.23 13.20
CA GLY A 114 -12.20 15.92 13.50
C GLY A 114 -13.09 14.94 12.65
N GLY A 115 -14.03 14.15 13.28
CA GLY A 115 -14.94 12.97 12.87
C GLY A 115 -15.07 11.60 13.71
N HIS A 116 -14.86 10.35 13.20
CA HIS A 116 -15.00 9.03 13.92
C HIS A 116 -13.72 8.31 14.49
N SER A 117 -13.79 7.80 15.73
CA SER A 117 -12.82 6.85 16.34
C SER A 117 -13.43 5.45 16.55
N GLY A 118 -12.63 4.39 16.42
CA GLY A 118 -13.03 3.01 16.67
C GLY A 118 -11.82 2.09 16.89
N GLU A 119 -12.00 0.97 17.60
CA GLU A 119 -10.94 0.00 17.92
C GLU A 119 -10.37 -0.68 16.66
N THR A 120 -11.21 -0.83 15.63
CA THR A 120 -10.82 -1.15 14.25
C THR A 120 -11.87 -0.55 13.34
N VAL A 121 -11.45 0.25 12.37
CA VAL A 121 -12.34 0.90 11.40
C VAL A 121 -12.03 0.34 10.02
N VAL A 122 -13.06 -0.15 9.32
CA VAL A 122 -12.96 -0.63 7.94
C VAL A 122 -13.62 0.41 7.03
N HIS A 123 -12.89 0.86 6.02
CA HIS A 123 -13.41 1.80 5.03
C HIS A 123 -13.51 1.11 3.67
N GLY A 124 -14.73 0.93 3.18
CA GLY A 124 -15.01 0.24 1.93
C GLY A 124 -14.67 1.09 0.69
N PRO A 125 -14.43 0.45 -0.47
CA PRO A 125 -14.17 1.18 -1.71
C PRO A 125 -15.38 2.02 -2.12
N GLY A 126 -15.16 3.33 -2.29
CA GLY A 126 -16.20 4.28 -2.71
C GLY A 126 -17.07 4.83 -1.58
N GLU A 127 -16.83 4.44 -0.33
CA GLU A 127 -17.45 5.06 0.83
C GLU A 127 -16.86 6.44 1.11
N ALA A 128 -17.59 7.28 1.83
CA ALA A 128 -17.12 8.59 2.28
C ALA A 128 -17.63 8.87 3.70
N THR A 129 -16.72 9.27 4.59
CA THR A 129 -17.01 9.48 6.02
C THR A 129 -16.22 10.68 6.56
N ALA A 130 -16.76 11.38 7.55
CA ALA A 130 -15.99 12.34 8.35
C ALA A 130 -15.20 11.61 9.46
N VAL A 131 -13.95 11.99 9.75
CA VAL A 131 -12.99 11.22 10.60
C VAL A 131 -12.26 12.01 11.72
N GLU A 132 -12.39 11.63 13.01
CA GLU A 132 -11.88 12.34 14.22
C GLU A 132 -10.87 11.43 14.83
N TRP A 133 -9.73 12.02 15.05
CA TRP A 133 -8.73 11.55 15.94
C TRP A 133 -8.73 12.52 17.10
N GLY A 134 -9.03 12.02 18.30
CA GLY A 134 -8.80 12.79 19.52
C GLY A 134 -7.29 13.07 19.69
N PRO A 135 -6.92 13.94 20.64
CA PRO A 135 -5.52 14.14 20.99
C PRO A 135 -4.82 12.80 21.30
N ASN A 136 -3.58 12.65 20.85
CA ASN A 136 -2.76 11.44 21.02
C ASN A 136 -3.40 10.14 20.49
N THR A 137 -4.05 10.20 19.33
CA THR A 137 -4.56 8.99 18.65
C THR A 137 -3.54 8.44 17.68
N TRP A 138 -3.23 7.15 17.79
CA TRP A 138 -2.25 6.42 16.98
C TRP A 138 -2.83 5.08 16.51
N MET A 139 -2.50 4.68 15.29
CA MET A 139 -3.01 3.45 14.67
C MET A 139 -2.05 2.87 13.64
N VAL A 140 -2.32 1.63 13.25
CA VAL A 140 -1.76 1.01 12.05
C VAL A 140 -2.85 0.99 10.99
N GLU A 141 -2.49 1.38 9.78
CA GLU A 141 -3.37 1.42 8.63
C GLU A 141 -2.89 0.41 7.58
N TYR A 142 -3.85 -0.33 7.03
CA TYR A 142 -3.64 -1.24 5.92
C TYR A 142 -4.64 -0.93 4.81
N GLY A 143 -4.14 -0.74 3.59
CA GLY A 143 -4.96 -0.49 2.43
C GLY A 143 -4.71 -1.46 1.29
N ARG A 144 -5.79 -1.81 0.56
CA ARG A 144 -5.76 -2.58 -0.68
C ARG A 144 -6.49 -1.85 -1.79
N GLY A 145 -5.93 -1.83 -2.99
CA GLY A 145 -6.58 -1.25 -4.17
C GLY A 145 -5.58 -0.54 -5.07
N VAL A 146 -6.00 0.52 -5.76
CA VAL A 146 -5.12 1.28 -6.65
C VAL A 146 -4.38 2.34 -5.82
N ILE A 147 -3.28 1.95 -5.16
CA ILE A 147 -2.55 2.82 -4.21
C ILE A 147 -2.09 4.15 -4.82
N PRO A 148 -1.62 4.21 -6.10
CA PRO A 148 -1.30 5.50 -6.72
C PRO A 148 -2.47 6.50 -6.74
N SER A 149 -3.72 6.02 -6.79
CA SER A 149 -4.90 6.90 -6.77
C SER A 149 -5.21 7.46 -5.38
N THR A 150 -4.97 6.69 -4.31
CA THR A 150 -5.17 7.17 -2.94
C THR A 150 -4.12 8.23 -2.57
N LEU A 151 -2.90 8.08 -3.09
CA LEU A 151 -1.83 9.05 -2.95
C LEU A 151 -2.19 10.43 -3.51
N ALA A 152 -2.97 10.50 -4.60
CA ALA A 152 -3.45 11.76 -5.16
C ALA A 152 -4.34 12.53 -4.16
N PHE A 153 -5.19 11.82 -3.42
CA PHE A 153 -5.98 12.41 -2.33
C PHE A 153 -5.09 12.84 -1.16
N ALA A 154 -4.18 11.96 -0.72
CA ALA A 154 -3.28 12.22 0.43
C ALA A 154 -2.37 13.44 0.26
N LEU A 155 -2.15 13.89 -0.99
CA LEU A 155 -1.30 15.04 -1.32
C LEU A 155 -2.10 16.30 -1.67
N ALA A 156 -3.43 16.23 -1.71
CA ALA A 156 -4.27 17.33 -2.20
C ALA A 156 -4.07 18.61 -1.39
N ASP A 157 -4.21 18.57 -0.07
CA ASP A 157 -4.00 19.76 0.76
C ASP A 157 -2.50 20.10 0.90
N THR A 158 -1.61 19.13 0.77
CA THR A 158 -0.17 19.42 0.69
C THR A 158 0.16 20.33 -0.49
N ILE A 159 -0.50 20.14 -1.64
CA ILE A 159 -0.30 20.95 -2.85
C ILE A 159 -1.10 22.24 -2.82
N PHE A 160 -2.39 22.17 -2.50
CA PHE A 160 -3.33 23.28 -2.68
C PHE A 160 -3.61 24.09 -1.41
N SER A 161 -3.18 23.61 -0.23
CA SER A 161 -3.36 24.29 1.05
C SER A 161 -2.01 24.69 1.66
N THR A 162 -1.17 23.72 2.06
CA THR A 162 0.06 24.01 2.82
C THR A 162 1.23 24.42 1.96
N GLN A 163 1.26 23.98 0.69
CA GLN A 163 2.38 24.18 -0.24
C GLN A 163 3.72 23.64 0.31
N ASP A 164 3.65 22.62 1.17
CA ASP A 164 4.82 21.97 1.74
C ASP A 164 5.41 20.96 0.75
N PHE A 165 6.16 21.49 -0.22
CA PHE A 165 6.81 20.68 -1.25
C PHE A 165 7.91 19.76 -0.71
N LEU A 166 8.43 20.04 0.50
CA LEU A 166 9.39 19.16 1.14
C LEU A 166 8.70 17.91 1.69
N THR A 167 7.54 18.08 2.34
CA THR A 167 6.66 16.98 2.73
C THR A 167 6.19 16.18 1.51
N LEU A 168 5.81 16.85 0.42
CA LEU A 168 5.50 16.19 -0.86
C LEU A 168 6.68 15.30 -1.31
N PHE A 169 7.89 15.83 -1.33
CA PHE A 169 9.09 15.07 -1.70
C PHE A 169 9.33 13.88 -0.78
N TYR A 170 9.20 14.05 0.55
CA TYR A 170 9.39 12.96 1.50
C TYR A 170 8.37 11.84 1.34
N THR A 171 7.10 12.19 1.11
CA THR A 171 6.03 11.21 0.84
C THR A 171 6.32 10.42 -0.43
N LEU A 172 6.66 11.10 -1.53
CA LEU A 172 7.00 10.44 -2.79
C LEU A 172 8.27 9.57 -2.66
N ARG A 173 9.25 10.04 -1.91
CA ARG A 173 10.49 9.30 -1.63
C ARG A 173 10.22 8.04 -0.81
N ALA A 174 9.37 8.11 0.21
CA ALA A 174 8.97 6.95 1.01
C ALA A 174 8.25 5.91 0.14
N TYR A 175 7.34 6.35 -0.73
CA TYR A 175 6.65 5.45 -1.66
C TYR A 175 7.63 4.82 -2.66
N ALA A 176 8.54 5.59 -3.24
CA ALA A 176 9.58 5.08 -4.14
C ALA A 176 10.51 4.05 -3.46
N ARG A 177 10.83 4.25 -2.18
CA ARG A 177 11.59 3.29 -1.37
C ARG A 177 10.84 1.98 -1.18
N GLY A 178 9.54 2.03 -0.87
CA GLY A 178 8.69 0.85 -0.79
C GLY A 178 8.62 0.08 -2.11
N LEU A 179 8.37 0.79 -3.23
CA LEU A 179 8.35 0.16 -4.56
C LEU A 179 9.70 -0.47 -4.93
N ARG A 180 10.81 0.19 -4.58
CA ARG A 180 12.15 -0.36 -4.77
C ARG A 180 12.33 -1.64 -3.96
N LEU A 181 11.94 -1.65 -2.69
CA LEU A 181 12.01 -2.83 -1.82
C LEU A 181 11.24 -4.00 -2.44
N GLU A 182 9.97 -3.79 -2.79
CA GLU A 182 9.13 -4.83 -3.39
C GLU A 182 9.70 -5.36 -4.71
N LEU A 183 10.23 -4.48 -5.56
CA LEU A 183 10.88 -4.88 -6.80
C LEU A 183 12.15 -5.71 -6.54
N THR A 184 12.99 -5.30 -5.58
CA THR A 184 14.21 -6.06 -5.24
C THR A 184 13.88 -7.41 -4.64
N THR A 185 12.90 -7.49 -3.74
CA THR A 185 12.44 -8.74 -3.13
C THR A 185 11.84 -9.68 -4.17
N TYR A 186 11.10 -9.14 -5.15
CA TYR A 186 10.56 -9.92 -6.27
C TYR A 186 11.66 -10.49 -7.19
N LEU A 187 12.70 -9.70 -7.49
CA LEU A 187 13.75 -10.08 -8.45
C LEU A 187 14.81 -11.00 -7.85
N PHE A 188 15.20 -10.77 -6.59
CA PHE A 188 16.34 -11.46 -5.96
C PHE A 188 15.90 -12.44 -4.87
N GLY A 189 14.60 -12.47 -4.53
CA GLY A 189 14.13 -13.18 -3.36
C GLY A 189 14.58 -12.48 -2.08
N GLN A 190 14.47 -13.18 -0.95
CA GLN A 190 15.06 -12.70 0.29
C GLN A 190 16.58 -12.96 0.21
N ASP A 191 17.38 -11.90 0.22
CA ASP A 191 18.82 -12.05 0.48
C ASP A 191 18.97 -12.76 1.85
N PRO A 192 19.73 -13.87 1.93
CA PRO A 192 19.85 -14.69 3.14
C PRO A 192 20.53 -13.97 4.31
#